data_AF-A0A6V7RMC4-F1
#
_entry.id   AF-A0A6V7RMC4-F1
#
_cell.length_a   1.000
_cell.length_b   1.000
_cell.length_c   1.000
_cell.angle_alpha   90.00
_cell.angle_beta   90.00
_cell.angle_gamma   90.00
#
_symmetry.space_group_name_H-M   'P 1'
#
loop_
_entity.id
_entity.type
_entity.pdbx_description
1 polymer ?
#
loop_
_entity_poly.entity_id
_entity_poly.type
_entity_poly.pdbx_seq_one_letter_code
_entity_poly.pdbx_strand_id
1 'polypeptide(L)' 'MPNEQDVFFKKFTKRNPLPDQSVEALLDLFPRVLVTPHVGSNTDEALSNMIETSYDNFYQVLETGQYDNLI' A
#
# COMPACT_ATOMS: atom_id res chain seq x y z
N MET A 1 -2.29 -5.71 -1.61
CA MET A 1 -3.04 -6.82 -2.26
C MET A 1 -2.84 -6.76 -3.77
N PRO A 2 -2.90 -7.87 -4.53
CA PRO A 2 -3.03 -7.77 -5.99
C PRO A 2 -4.25 -6.90 -6.34
N ASN A 3 -4.17 -6.07 -7.39
CA ASN A 3 -5.26 -5.22 -7.89
C ASN A 3 -5.81 -4.17 -6.90
N GLU A 4 -5.03 -3.80 -5.90
CA GLU A 4 -5.39 -2.82 -4.89
C GLU A 4 -5.79 -1.45 -5.46
N GLN A 5 -5.13 -1.04 -6.54
CA GLN A 5 -5.42 0.19 -7.29
C GLN A 5 -6.85 0.23 -7.86
N ASP A 6 -7.46 -0.94 -8.07
CA ASP A 6 -8.83 -1.05 -8.59
C ASP A 6 -9.89 -0.87 -7.52
N VAL A 7 -9.50 -1.01 -6.25
CA VAL A 7 -10.41 -1.05 -5.11
C VAL A 7 -10.25 0.18 -4.22
N PHE A 8 -9.02 0.56 -3.90
CA PHE A 8 -8.76 1.54 -2.85
C PHE A 8 -9.07 2.97 -3.29
N PHE A 9 -9.54 3.78 -2.34
CA PHE A 9 -9.93 5.18 -2.53
C PHE A 9 -11.05 5.41 -3.57
N LYS A 10 -11.76 4.36 -3.98
CA LYS A 10 -12.92 4.43 -4.90
C LYS A 10 -14.24 4.22 -4.14
N LYS A 11 -15.34 4.67 -4.75
CA LYS A 11 -16.71 4.46 -4.24
C LYS A 11 -17.43 3.42 -5.09
N PHE A 12 -17.90 2.35 -4.45
CA PHE A 12 -18.69 1.30 -5.09
C PHE A 12 -20.17 1.50 -4.78
N THR A 13 -21.01 1.28 -5.78
CA THR A 13 -22.47 1.37 -5.66
C THR A 13 -23.11 0.23 -6.45
N LYS A 14 -24.42 0.04 -6.33
CA LYS A 14 -25.14 -0.94 -7.16
C LYS A 14 -24.98 -0.71 -8.68
N ARG A 15 -24.69 0.53 -9.10
CA ARG A 15 -24.45 0.90 -10.51
C ARG A 15 -22.98 0.81 -10.92
N ASN A 16 -22.08 0.68 -9.95
CA ASN A 16 -20.63 0.55 -10.13
C ASN A 16 -20.12 -0.44 -9.08
N PRO A 17 -20.35 -1.76 -9.28
CA PRO A 17 -20.02 -2.78 -8.31
C PRO A 17 -18.51 -2.93 -8.14
N LEU A 18 -18.08 -3.62 -7.08
CA LEU A 18 -16.68 -3.99 -6.92
C LEU A 18 -16.23 -4.86 -8.09
N PRO A 19 -15.04 -4.60 -8.68
CA PRO A 19 -14.57 -5.37 -9.82
C PRO A 19 -14.01 -6.75 -9.44
N ASP A 20 -13.57 -6.92 -8.19
CA ASP A 20 -12.93 -8.14 -7.71
C ASP A 20 -13.85 -8.89 -6.73
N GLN A 21 -14.35 -10.05 -7.17
CA GLN A 21 -15.23 -10.92 -6.38
C GLN A 21 -14.54 -11.48 -5.13
N SER A 22 -13.22 -11.62 -5.13
CA SER A 22 -12.47 -12.08 -3.95
C SER A 22 -12.51 -11.00 -2.86
N VAL A 23 -12.39 -9.73 -3.25
CA VAL A 23 -12.51 -8.60 -2.32
C VAL A 23 -13.94 -8.48 -1.81
N GLU A 24 -14.95 -8.65 -2.68
CA GLU A 24 -16.36 -8.68 -2.25
C GLU A 24 -16.62 -9.78 -1.22
N ALA A 25 -16.13 -11.00 -1.46
CA ALA A 25 -16.24 -12.10 -0.52
C ALA A 25 -15.55 -11.82 0.83
N LEU A 26 -14.43 -11.10 0.85
CA LEU A 26 -13.76 -10.68 2.09
C LEU A 26 -14.57 -9.62 2.85
N LEU A 27 -15.21 -8.69 2.15
CA LEU A 27 -16.06 -7.67 2.75
C LEU A 27 -17.33 -8.27 3.36
N ASP A 28 -17.95 -9.24 2.70
CA ASP A 28 -19.14 -9.96 3.18
C ASP A 28 -18.89 -10.74 4.49
N LEU A 29 -17.63 -11.07 4.79
CA LEU A 29 -17.25 -11.75 6.01
C LEU A 29 -17.12 -10.81 7.22
N PHE A 30 -17.34 -9.51 7.09
CA PHE A 30 -17.36 -8.60 8.24
C PHE A 30 -18.43 -9.04 9.27
N PRO A 31 -18.12 -9.10 10.58
CA PRO A 31 -16.92 -8.62 11.26
C PRO A 31 -15.79 -9.66 11.43
N ARG A 32 -15.92 -10.87 10.89
CA ARG A 32 -14.89 -11.93 10.99
C ARG A 32 -13.61 -11.56 10.24
N VAL A 33 -13.74 -10.76 9.18
CA VAL A 33 -12.64 -10.18 8.41
C VAL A 33 -12.75 -8.66 8.44
N LEU A 34 -11.62 -7.98 8.69
CA LEU A 34 -11.49 -6.53 8.61
C LEU A 34 -10.51 -6.20 7.49
N VAL A 35 -10.99 -5.49 6.47
CA VAL A 35 -10.17 -5.01 5.35
C VAL A 35 -9.86 -3.53 5.59
N THR A 36 -8.58 -3.18 5.58
CA THR A 36 -8.12 -1.78 5.67
C THR A 36 -7.40 -1.39 4.38
N PRO A 37 -7.48 -0.13 3.93
CA PRO A 37 -6.93 0.30 2.65
C PRO A 37 -5.41 0.50 2.71
N HIS A 38 -4.64 -0.54 3.04
CA HIS A 38 -3.16 -0.57 3.12
C HIS A 38 -2.56 0.62 3.86
N VAL A 39 -3.20 0.99 4.96
CA VAL A 39 -2.77 2.05 5.86
C VAL A 39 -1.78 1.55 6.93
N GLY A 40 -1.17 0.39 6.73
CA GLY A 40 -0.26 -0.22 7.71
C GLY A 40 0.99 0.61 7.99
N SER A 41 1.52 1.28 6.97
CA SER A 41 2.67 2.19 7.08
C SER A 41 2.26 3.66 7.29
N ASN A 42 0.97 3.95 7.43
CA ASN A 42 0.47 5.32 7.60
C ASN A 42 0.61 5.78 9.06
N THR A 43 1.85 5.84 9.53
CA THR A 43 2.25 6.31 10.87
C THR A 43 3.38 7.33 10.72
N ASP A 44 3.47 8.29 11.64
CA ASP A 44 4.49 9.35 11.59
C ASP A 44 5.92 8.79 11.57
N GLU A 45 6.16 7.73 12.34
CA GLU A 45 7.44 7.02 12.44
C GLU A 45 7.81 6.33 11.12
N ALA A 46 6.91 5.52 10.57
CA ALA A 46 7.17 4.82 9.31
C ALA A 46 7.36 5.80 8.16
N LEU A 47 6.60 6.89 8.11
CA LEU A 47 6.75 7.93 7.10
C LEU A 47 8.13 8.58 7.15
N SER A 48 8.57 9.00 8.34
CA SER A 48 9.89 9.59 8.55
C SER A 48 11.01 8.62 8.13
N ASN A 49 10.93 7.37 8.60
CA ASN A 49 11.93 6.35 8.31
C ASN A 49 12.02 6.02 6.81
N MET A 50 10.87 5.98 6.10
CA MET A 50 10.84 5.76 4.65
C MET A 50 11.50 6.91 3.88
N ILE A 51 11.30 8.15 4.31
CA ILE A 51 11.92 9.33 3.68
C ILE A 51 13.43 9.35 3.94
N GLU A 52 13.85 9.18 5.19
CA GLU A 52 15.27 9.16 5.58
C GLU A 52 16.05 8.09 4.81
N THR A 53 15.56 6.85 4.83
CA THR A 53 16.18 5.74 4.11
C THR A 53 16.26 6.00 2.60
N SER A 54 15.24 6.65 2.02
CA SER A 54 15.24 6.98 0.58
C SER A 54 16.32 8.00 0.23
N TYR A 55 16.57 8.99 1.09
CA TYR A 55 17.63 9.97 0.90
C TYR A 55 19.02 9.37 1.12
N ASP A 56 19.18 8.50 2.12
CA ASP A 56 20.44 7.79 2.33
C ASP A 56 20.77 6.88 1.14
N ASN A 57 19.80 6.12 0.63
CA ASN A 57 19.96 5.31 -0.58
C ASN A 57 20.37 6.17 -1.77
N PHE A 58 19.68 7.29 -2.00
CA PHE A 58 20.00 8.19 -3.11
C PHE A 58 21.41 8.77 -2.98
N TYR A 59 21.80 9.19 -1.78
CA TYR A 59 23.15 9.67 -1.49
C TYR A 59 24.22 8.60 -1.75
N GLN A 60 24.02 7.37 -1.28
CA GLN A 60 24.94 6.25 -1.49
C GLN A 60 25.15 5.96 -3.00
N VAL A 61 24.07 6.02 -3.80
CA VAL A 61 24.17 5.86 -5.26
C VAL A 61 25.03 6.95 -5.89
N LEU A 62 24.88 8.20 -5.46
CA LEU A 62 25.65 9.31 -6.01
C LEU A 62 27.15 9.19 -5.68
N GLU A 63 27.49 8.72 -4.49
CA GLU A 63 28.88 8.62 -4.03
C GLU A 63 29.58 7.35 -4.53
N THR A 64 28.87 6.22 -4.53
CA THR A 64 29.50 4.89 -4.72
C THR A 64 29.00 4.13 -5.93
N GLY A 65 27.89 4.57 -6.55
CA GLY A 65 27.19 3.82 -7.58
C GLY A 65 26.47 2.57 -7.07
N GLN A 66 26.41 2.36 -5.75
CA GLN A 66 25.77 1.24 -5.07
C GLN A 66 24.92 1.77 -3.91
N TYR A 67 23.95 0.98 -3.44
CA TYR A 67 23.23 1.24 -2.19
C TYR A 67 22.66 -0.06 -1.63
N ASP A 68 22.40 -0.10 -0.33
CA ASP A 68 22.04 -1.33 0.39
C ASP A 68 20.70 -1.94 -0.05
N ASN A 69 19.79 -1.10 -0.56
CA ASN A 69 18.42 -1.48 -0.94
C ASN A 69 18.24 -1.61 -2.45
N LEU A 70 19.31 -1.91 -3.20
CA LEU A 70 19.28 -2.09 -4.65
C LEU A 70 18.23 -3.12 -5.06
N ILE A 71 17.35 -2.74 -6.00
CA ILE A 71 16.26 -3.57 -6.55
C ILE A 71 16.74 -4.40 -7.74
#